data_AF-A0A101TCU7-F1
#
_entry.id   AF-A0A101TCU7-F1
#
_cell.length_a   1.000
_cell.length_b   1.000
_cell.length_c   1.000
_cell.angle_alpha   90.00
_cell.angle_beta   90.00
_cell.angle_gamma   90.00
#
_symmetry.space_group_name_H-M   'P 1'
#
loop_
_entity.id
_entity.type
_entity.pdbx_description
1 polymer ?
#
loop_
_entity_poly.entity_id
_entity_poly.type
_entity_poly.pdbx_seq_one_letter_code
_entity_poly.pdbx_strand_id
1 'polypeptide(L)'
;MVPFRQATEPVPPGSTLAICTDGLVERPGTDIEAQIDTLARTLDSALKGVRADQESLDQTADLLIKTLLPATATHDDDVTLLLIGLPMPKGSNSRA
;
A
#
# COMPACT_ATOMS: atom_id res chain seq x y z
N MET A 1 -4.65 0.33 32.38
CA MET A 1 -5.04 0.37 30.96
C MET A 1 -4.40 1.60 30.36
N VAL A 2 -3.46 1.43 29.42
CA VAL A 2 -2.88 2.57 28.70
C VAL A 2 -3.89 2.97 27.61
N PRO A 3 -4.29 4.25 27.49
CA PRO A 3 -5.21 4.67 26.44
C PRO A 3 -4.53 4.56 25.07
N PHE A 4 -5.24 4.01 24.08
CA PHE A 4 -4.78 4.02 22.69
C PHE A 4 -4.94 5.42 22.10
N ARG A 5 -3.93 5.86 21.35
CA ARG A 5 -4.00 7.09 20.55
C ARG A 5 -4.74 6.79 19.25
N GLN A 6 -5.64 7.68 18.85
CA GLN A 6 -6.33 7.64 17.57
C GLN A 6 -5.90 8.81 16.69
N ALA A 7 -5.79 8.57 15.38
CA ALA A 7 -5.63 9.59 14.36
C ALA A 7 -6.72 9.40 13.29
N THR A 8 -7.03 10.46 12.55
CA THR A 8 -8.03 10.43 11.47
C THR A 8 -7.57 11.38 10.38
N GLU A 9 -7.44 10.86 9.15
CA GLU A 9 -7.02 11.62 7.99
C GLU A 9 -8.06 11.47 6.87
N PRO A 10 -8.37 12.54 6.13
CA PRO A 10 -9.23 12.45 4.97
C PRO A 10 -8.52 11.66 3.86
N VAL A 11 -9.22 10.68 3.27
CA VAL A 11 -8.70 9.92 2.12
C VAL A 11 -9.51 10.29 0.87
N PRO A 12 -8.88 10.82 -0.19
CA PRO A 12 -9.58 11.17 -1.42
C PRO A 12 -10.26 9.96 -2.07
N PRO A 13 -11.39 10.16 -2.78
CA PRO A 13 -11.97 9.11 -3.60
C PRO A 13 -11.03 8.67 -4.73
N GLY A 14 -11.06 7.38 -5.06
CA GLY A 14 -10.15 6.79 -6.04
C GLY A 14 -8.72 6.56 -5.54
N SER A 15 -8.40 6.91 -4.29
CA SER A 15 -7.14 6.55 -3.67
C SER A 15 -7.07 5.05 -3.37
N THR A 16 -5.85 4.52 -3.28
CA THR A 16 -5.57 3.20 -2.74
C THR A 16 -4.82 3.34 -1.42
N LEU A 17 -5.26 2.64 -0.39
CA LEU A 17 -4.57 2.53 0.89
C LEU A 17 -3.76 1.23 0.94
N ALA A 18 -2.51 1.32 1.37
CA ALA A 18 -1.68 0.17 1.70
C ALA A 18 -1.47 0.12 3.22
N ILE A 19 -1.81 -1.03 3.82
CA ILE A 19 -1.57 -1.33 5.23
C ILE A 19 -0.62 -2.52 5.27
N CYS A 20 0.49 -2.37 5.97
CA CYS A 20 1.51 -3.43 6.06
C CYS A 20 2.03 -3.58 7.49
N THR A 21 2.57 -4.75 7.78
CA THR A 21 3.41 -4.97 8.96
C THR A 21 4.82 -4.41 8.70
N ASP A 22 5.53 -4.09 9.78
CA ASP A 22 6.94 -3.69 9.78
C ASP A 22 7.82 -4.71 9.07
N GLY A 23 7.53 -6.01 9.18
CA GLY A 23 8.18 -7.05 8.39
C GLY A 23 8.25 -6.75 6.89
N LEU A 24 7.33 -5.98 6.28
CA LEU A 24 7.47 -5.63 4.86
C LEU A 24 8.62 -4.64 4.56
N VAL A 25 8.92 -3.74 5.51
CA VAL A 25 9.85 -2.61 5.30
C VAL A 25 11.13 -2.73 6.12
N GLU A 26 11.09 -3.37 7.29
CA GLU A 26 12.25 -3.62 8.15
C GLU A 26 13.01 -4.85 7.67
N ARG A 27 13.99 -4.65 6.78
CA ARG A 27 14.91 -5.72 6.35
C ARG A 27 16.29 -5.57 6.99
N PRO A 28 16.90 -6.67 7.48
CA PRO A 28 18.26 -6.66 7.99
C PRO A 28 19.25 -6.08 6.97
N GLY A 29 20.02 -5.07 7.39
CA GLY A 29 21.05 -4.44 6.55
C GLY A 29 20.52 -3.43 5.52
N THR A 30 19.24 -3.05 5.58
CA THR A 30 18.69 -1.95 4.77
C THR A 30 18.15 -0.83 5.63
N ASP A 31 18.15 0.38 5.06
CA ASP A 31 17.57 1.56 5.68
C ASP A 31 16.03 1.54 5.57
N ILE A 32 15.33 1.73 6.70
CA ILE A 32 13.87 1.64 6.76
C ILE A 32 13.21 2.76 5.94
N GLU A 33 13.78 3.96 5.97
CA GLU A 33 13.31 5.08 5.16
C GLU A 33 13.43 4.76 3.67
N ALA A 34 14.58 4.23 3.22
CA ALA A 34 14.76 3.79 1.83
C ALA A 34 13.74 2.71 1.40
N GLN A 35 13.31 1.86 2.33
CA GLN A 35 12.30 0.83 2.11
C GLN A 35 10.89 1.37 1.99
N ILE A 36 10.50 2.27 2.88
CA ILE A 36 9.23 3.00 2.79
C ILE A 36 9.16 3.78 1.48
N ASP A 37 10.25 4.43 1.10
CA ASP A 37 10.41 5.15 -0.15
C ASP A 37 10.21 4.24 -1.38
N THR A 38 10.79 3.04 -1.34
CA THR A 38 10.66 2.04 -2.40
C THR A 38 9.22 1.54 -2.50
N LEU A 39 8.56 1.29 -1.36
CA LEU A 39 7.15 0.93 -1.29
C LEU A 39 6.27 2.03 -1.91
N ALA A 40 6.47 3.28 -1.51
CA ALA A 40 5.70 4.42 -2.01
C ALA A 40 5.87 4.61 -3.53
N ARG A 41 7.10 4.53 -4.04
CA ARG A 41 7.37 4.65 -5.48
C ARG A 41 6.78 3.50 -6.29
N THR A 42 6.83 2.28 -5.76
CA THR A 42 6.28 1.09 -6.42
C THR A 42 4.75 1.17 -6.49
N LEU A 43 4.10 1.58 -5.39
CA LEU A 43 2.66 1.84 -5.35
C LEU A 43 2.23 2.89 -6.38
N ASP A 44 2.91 4.06 -6.38
CA ASP A 44 2.60 5.14 -7.32
C ASP A 44 2.73 4.65 -8.76
N SER A 45 3.85 3.99 -9.09
CA SER A 45 4.08 3.48 -10.44
C SER A 45 3.07 2.42 -10.87
N ALA A 46 2.67 1.52 -9.97
CA ALA A 46 1.78 0.41 -10.29
C ALA A 46 0.34 0.86 -10.53
N LEU A 47 -0.11 1.86 -9.76
CA LEU A 47 -1.50 2.31 -9.77
C LEU A 47 -1.73 3.53 -10.67
N LYS A 48 -0.66 4.12 -11.23
CA LYS A 48 -0.75 5.32 -12.06
C LYS A 48 -1.63 5.09 -13.29
N GLY A 49 -2.76 5.78 -13.32
CA GLY A 49 -3.73 5.71 -14.43
C GLY A 49 -4.51 4.39 -14.49
N VAL A 50 -4.36 3.53 -13.49
CA VAL A 50 -5.05 2.24 -13.37
C VAL A 50 -6.25 2.41 -12.42
N ARG A 51 -7.34 1.69 -12.67
CA ARG A 51 -8.47 1.66 -11.74
C ARG A 51 -8.13 0.75 -10.57
N ALA A 52 -8.51 1.13 -9.35
CA ALA A 52 -8.34 0.29 -8.18
C ALA A 52 -9.41 -0.82 -8.12
N ASP A 53 -9.41 -1.71 -9.12
CA ASP A 53 -10.21 -2.95 -9.11
C ASP A 53 -9.39 -4.14 -8.58
N GLN A 54 -10.06 -5.26 -8.33
CA GLN A 54 -9.45 -6.43 -7.70
C GLN A 54 -8.19 -6.91 -8.43
N GLU A 55 -8.25 -7.04 -9.75
CA GLU A 55 -7.12 -7.54 -10.55
C GLU A 55 -5.92 -6.58 -10.47
N SER A 56 -6.16 -5.27 -10.57
CA SER A 56 -5.10 -4.27 -10.48
C SER A 56 -4.46 -4.24 -9.08
N LEU A 57 -5.27 -4.42 -8.03
CA LEU A 57 -4.78 -4.50 -6.66
C LEU A 57 -3.97 -5.77 -6.42
N ASP A 58 -4.41 -6.93 -6.93
CA ASP A 58 -3.69 -8.20 -6.80
C ASP A 58 -2.32 -8.13 -7.52
N GLN A 59 -2.29 -7.60 -8.75
CA GLN A 59 -1.04 -7.40 -9.50
C GLN A 59 -0.10 -6.42 -8.79
N THR A 60 -0.64 -5.36 -8.17
CA THR A 60 0.14 -4.40 -7.39
C THR A 60 0.72 -5.04 -6.14
N ALA A 61 -0.06 -5.86 -5.42
CA ALA A 61 0.41 -6.59 -4.26
C ALA A 61 1.56 -7.54 -4.62
N ASP A 62 1.41 -8.32 -5.68
CA ASP A 62 2.46 -9.20 -6.20
C ASP A 62 3.74 -8.44 -6.56
N LEU A 63 3.60 -7.28 -7.21
CA LEU A 63 4.74 -6.44 -7.56
C LEU A 63 5.45 -5.89 -6.33
N LEU A 64 4.70 -5.44 -5.31
CA LEU A 64 5.26 -4.94 -4.06
C LEU A 64 6.03 -6.03 -3.32
N ILE A 65 5.44 -7.21 -3.18
CA ILE A 65 6.11 -8.35 -2.54
C ILE A 65 7.39 -8.72 -3.30
N LYS A 66 7.36 -8.82 -4.63
CA LYS A 66 8.56 -9.14 -5.42
C LYS A 66 9.65 -8.06 -5.31
N THR A 67 9.27 -6.79 -5.21
CA THR A 67 10.20 -5.66 -5.15
C THR A 67 10.84 -5.52 -3.78
N LEU A 68 10.03 -5.65 -2.73
CA LEU A 68 10.44 -5.45 -1.33
C LEU A 68 10.96 -6.72 -0.68
N LEU A 69 10.64 -7.91 -1.21
CA LEU A 69 11.08 -9.20 -0.66
C LEU A 69 11.67 -10.06 -1.79
N PRO A 70 12.82 -9.66 -2.36
CA PRO A 70 13.50 -10.47 -3.37
C PRO A 70 13.88 -11.81 -2.75
N ALA A 71 13.78 -12.90 -3.54
CA ALA A 71 13.96 -14.28 -3.08
C ALA A 71 15.33 -14.58 -2.43
N THR A 72 16.31 -13.68 -2.57
CA THR A 72 17.64 -13.79 -1.97
C THR A 72 17.75 -13.10 -0.60
N ALA A 73 16.71 -12.40 -0.15
CA ALA A 73 16.70 -11.72 1.15
C ALA A 73 16.50 -12.75 2.27
N THR A 74 17.26 -12.60 3.34
CA THR A 74 16.97 -13.27 4.62
C THR A 74 15.95 -12.41 5.35
N HIS A 75 14.84 -13.03 5.73
CA HIS A 75 13.71 -12.35 6.36
C HIS A 75 13.28 -13.16 7.57
N ASP A 76 13.25 -12.52 8.73
CA ASP A 76 13.02 -13.15 10.03
C ASP A 76 11.67 -12.82 10.66
N ASP A 77 10.88 -11.93 10.03
CA ASP A 77 9.58 -11.49 10.53
C ASP A 77 8.41 -11.78 9.55
N ASP A 78 7.20 -11.83 10.09
CA ASP A 78 5.97 -12.09 9.33
C ASP A 78 5.58 -10.88 8.47
N VAL A 79 5.35 -11.14 7.19
CA VAL A 79 4.94 -10.11 6.22
C VAL A 79 3.45 -10.21 5.97
N THR A 80 2.73 -9.10 6.18
CA THR A 80 1.36 -8.93 5.72
C THR A 80 1.21 -7.63 4.96
N LEU A 81 0.50 -7.67 3.83
CA LEU A 81 0.12 -6.51 3.03
C LEU A 81 -1.39 -6.57 2.73
N LEU A 82 -2.09 -5.46 2.98
CA LEU A 82 -3.48 -5.25 2.62
C LEU A 82 -3.60 -4.00 1.75
N LEU A 83 -4.13 -4.15 0.55
CA LEU A 83 -4.47 -3.04 -0.35
C LEU A 83 -5.97 -2.81 -0.38
N ILE A 84 -6.39 -1.56 -0.27
CA ILE A 84 -7.80 -1.16 -0.27
C ILE A 84 -7.99 -0.07 -1.32
N GLY A 85 -8.68 -0.39 -2.41
CA GLY A 85 -9.11 0.60 -3.40
C GLY A 85 -10.37 1.33 -2.96
N LEU A 86 -10.32 2.66 -2.88
CA LEU A 86 -11.51 3.47 -2.61
C LEU A 86 -12.23 3.79 -3.93
N PRO A 87 -13.54 3.56 -4.01
CA PRO A 87 -14.27 3.82 -5.24
C PRO A 87 -14.31 5.32 -5.56
N MET A 88 -14.24 5.65 -6.85
CA MET A 88 -14.65 6.98 -7.31
C MET A 88 -16.18 7.10 -7.17
N PRO A 89 -16.72 8.17 -6.57
CA PRO A 89 -18.16 8.41 -6.55
C PRO A 89 -18.67 8.45 -7.99
N LYS A 90 -19.68 7.64 -8.29
CA LYS A 90 -20.39 7.74 -9.58
C LYS A 90 -21.02 9.12 -9.64
N GLY A 91 -20.74 9.85 -10.72
CA GLY A 91 -20.99 11.29 -10.85
C GLY A 91 -22.27 11.78 -10.20
N SER A 92 -22.16 12.86 -9.42
CA SER A 92 -23.28 13.69 -9.03
C SER A 92 -23.97 14.17 -10.30
N ASN A 93 -25.06 13.48 -10.68
CA ASN A 93 -25.92 13.92 -11.76
C ASN A 93 -26.68 15.15 -11.23
N SER A 94 -26.04 16.32 -11.26
CA SER A 94 -26.71 17.58 -10.97
C SER A 94 -27.66 17.85 -12.13
N ARG A 95 -28.92 17.48 -11.94
CA ARG A 95 -30.03 17.97 -12.76
C ARG A 95 -30.01 19.49 -12.67
N ALA A 96 -29.66 20.13 -13.78
CA ALA A 96 -30.07 21.50 -14.08
C ALA A 96 -31.57 21.52 -14.40
#